data_AF-A0A1Z5KTH1-F1
#
_entry.id   AF-A0A1Z5KTH1-F1
#
_cell.length_a   1.000
_cell.length_b   1.000
_cell.length_c   1.000
_cell.angle_alpha   90.00
_cell.angle_beta   90.00
_cell.angle_gamma   90.00
#
_symmetry.space_group_name_H-M   'P 1'
#
loop_
_entity.id
_entity.type
_entity.pdbx_description
1 polymer ?
#
loop_
_entity_poly.entity_id
_entity_poly.type
_entity_poly.pdbx_seq_one_letter_code
_entity_poly.pdbx_strand_id
1 'polypeptide(L)'
;MKELSVEKWALYGAALVTIVLLSVVLQRIPRWRKPPLWVHPVYAAITAAICRLLIPDWIQDELFSPGGVLLVGTILPVYNSIVALCTVSFRDDEVWLQYWITWGSLSFLTEFMDNITVYLPQAGEHWYEFELFTVLWLVLPFTNGAAVVYDSITKPYLTPIAQKLAIKMQGWIQLLLSLVNTSYLWTVWYLFTWLPEEQRRFIVIAVGTAYPLAASIVALGMQADNIAGKTRKLATVTTESLMVTKWLTYWATYMLLFVAMDYLENFVGHIRGFYSLCVFATLYLALPMFDGAEVIFRRVLVPLTGQYETLILRDIWLMKQDILAKLPENKQKNMMTRASAVFAEIDEMLNDKES
;
A
#
# COMPACT_ATOMS: atom_id res chain seq x y z
N MET A 1 -19.80 35.14 -2.94
CA MET A 1 -18.39 34.92 -2.57
C MET A 1 -17.99 36.02 -1.61
N LYS A 2 -17.61 35.72 -0.36
CA LYS A 2 -17.05 36.73 0.56
C LYS A 2 -15.72 37.21 -0.05
N GLU A 3 -15.56 38.51 -0.26
CA GLU A 3 -14.28 39.06 -0.70
C GLU A 3 -13.22 38.82 0.40
N LEU A 4 -12.21 38.00 0.09
CA LEU A 4 -11.06 37.80 0.97
C LEU A 4 -10.22 39.08 0.98
N SER A 5 -9.80 39.53 2.17
CA SER A 5 -8.87 40.65 2.29
C SER A 5 -7.54 40.35 1.60
N VAL A 6 -6.87 41.39 1.09
CA VAL A 6 -5.54 41.28 0.45
C VAL A 6 -4.51 40.60 1.36
N GLU A 7 -4.60 40.83 2.67
CA GLU A 7 -3.78 40.20 3.69
C GLU A 7 -3.97 38.68 3.76
N LYS A 8 -5.21 38.19 3.63
CA LYS A 8 -5.50 36.75 3.58
C LYS A 8 -4.95 36.12 2.31
N TRP A 9 -5.09 36.79 1.16
CA TRP A 9 -4.48 36.31 -0.09
C TRP A 9 -2.96 36.24 -0.01
N ALA A 10 -2.32 37.23 0.60
CA ALA A 10 -0.87 37.22 0.84
C ALA A 10 -0.46 36.09 1.79
N LEU A 11 -1.21 35.87 2.87
CA LEU A 11 -1.00 34.77 3.81
C LEU A 11 -1.12 33.40 3.11
N TYR A 12 -2.16 33.19 2.31
CA TYR A 12 -2.37 31.93 1.58
C TYR A 12 -1.32 31.71 0.49
N GLY A 13 -0.90 32.77 -0.21
CA GLY A 13 0.22 32.70 -1.15
C GLY A 13 1.53 32.31 -0.46
N ALA A 14 1.83 32.92 0.70
CA ALA A 14 3.00 32.57 1.49
C ALA A 14 2.93 31.13 2.04
N ALA A 15 1.75 30.68 2.48
CA ALA A 15 1.52 29.31 2.94
C ALA A 15 1.77 28.30 1.81
N LEU A 16 1.24 28.56 0.61
CA LEU A 16 1.46 27.71 -0.57
C LEU A 16 2.96 27.59 -0.90
N VAL A 17 3.67 28.72 -0.96
CA VAL A 17 5.12 28.73 -1.20
C VAL A 17 5.86 27.94 -0.12
N THR A 18 5.46 28.10 1.14
CA THR A 18 6.06 27.37 2.28
C THR A 18 5.81 25.87 2.16
N ILE A 19 4.59 25.44 1.81
CA ILE A 19 4.26 24.03 1.59
C ILE A 19 5.08 23.45 0.44
N VAL A 20 5.26 24.19 -0.65
CA VAL A 20 6.08 23.76 -1.80
C VAL A 20 7.56 23.65 -1.41
N LEU A 21 8.11 24.61 -0.68
CA LEU A 21 9.50 24.54 -0.20
C LEU A 21 9.68 23.38 0.78
N LEU A 22 8.71 23.19 1.69
CA LEU A 22 8.73 22.13 2.67
C LEU A 22 8.60 20.77 1.99
N SER A 23 7.79 20.62 0.93
CA SER A 23 7.68 19.35 0.19
C SER A 23 9.01 18.93 -0.45
N VAL A 24 9.79 19.87 -1.00
CA VAL A 24 11.13 19.61 -1.53
C VAL A 24 12.09 19.14 -0.43
N VAL A 25 12.01 19.75 0.76
CA VAL A 25 12.82 19.33 1.91
C VAL A 25 12.39 17.94 2.40
N LEU A 26 11.08 17.68 2.48
CA LEU A 26 10.51 16.41 2.92
C LEU A 26 10.93 15.24 2.02
N GLN A 27 11.03 15.46 0.70
CA GLN A 27 11.48 14.43 -0.25
C GLN A 27 12.93 13.97 0.00
N ARG A 28 13.76 14.77 0.69
CA ARG A 28 15.15 14.39 1.03
C ARG A 28 15.25 13.52 2.27
N ILE A 29 14.18 13.44 3.07
CA ILE A 29 14.20 12.68 4.32
C ILE A 29 13.95 11.21 4.00
N PRO A 30 14.90 10.29 4.32
CA PRO A 30 14.68 8.87 4.11
C PRO A 30 13.52 8.38 4.97
N ARG A 31 12.53 7.74 4.33
CA ARG A 31 11.28 7.30 4.96
C ARG A 31 11.48 6.25 6.05
N TRP A 32 12.50 5.40 5.95
CA TRP A 32 12.80 4.36 6.95
C TRP A 32 13.43 4.91 8.24
N ARG A 33 13.69 6.22 8.35
CA ARG A 33 14.24 6.80 9.58
C ARG A 33 13.15 6.82 10.67
N LYS A 34 13.52 6.41 11.88
CA LYS A 34 12.64 6.51 13.06
C LYS A 34 12.87 7.85 13.75
N PRO A 35 11.89 8.77 13.77
CA PRO A 35 12.03 10.02 14.49
C PRO A 35 11.93 9.79 16.01
N PRO A 36 12.43 10.72 16.82
CA PRO A 36 12.25 10.67 18.27
C PRO A 36 10.78 10.93 18.65
N LEU A 37 10.34 10.33 19.76
CA LEU A 37 8.93 10.31 20.18
C LEU A 37 8.29 11.70 20.33
N TRP A 38 9.06 12.74 20.64
CA TRP A 38 8.55 14.11 20.78
C TRP A 38 8.05 14.72 19.46
N VAL A 39 8.44 14.16 18.31
CA VAL A 39 8.01 14.65 16.98
C VAL A 39 6.51 14.43 16.78
N HIS A 40 5.92 13.36 17.32
CA HIS A 40 4.50 13.05 17.10
C HIS A 40 3.52 14.04 17.76
N PRO A 41 3.67 14.42 19.06
CA PRO A 41 2.81 15.45 19.64
C PRO A 41 3.05 16.83 19.02
N VAL A 42 4.30 17.14 18.64
CA VAL A 42 4.62 18.39 17.92
C VAL A 42 3.95 18.42 16.55
N TYR A 43 3.97 17.31 15.81
CA TYR A 43 3.25 17.16 14.55
C TYR A 43 1.74 17.42 14.74
N ALA A 44 1.11 16.83 15.75
CA ALA A 44 -0.32 17.01 15.98
C ALA A 44 -0.65 18.48 16.24
N ALA A 45 0.13 19.15 17.09
CA ALA A 45 -0.05 20.57 17.40
C ALA A 45 0.17 21.48 16.18
N ILE A 46 1.23 21.24 15.40
CA ILE A 46 1.55 22.04 14.21
C ILE A 46 0.50 21.82 13.12
N THR A 47 0.10 20.58 12.84
CA THR A 47 -0.84 20.27 11.76
C THR A 47 -2.22 20.84 12.06
N ALA A 48 -2.69 20.74 13.31
CA ALA A 48 -3.93 21.39 13.73
C ALA A 48 -3.86 22.92 13.60
N ALA A 49 -2.72 23.54 13.97
CA ALA A 49 -2.53 24.98 13.84
C ALA A 49 -2.47 25.43 12.37
N ILE A 50 -1.77 24.68 11.51
CA ILE A 50 -1.69 24.96 10.06
C ILE A 50 -3.07 24.87 9.43
N CYS A 51 -3.81 23.79 9.68
CA CYS A 51 -5.15 23.61 9.13
C CYS A 51 -6.09 24.74 9.55
N ARG A 52 -6.05 25.17 10.81
CA ARG A 52 -6.96 26.20 11.32
C ARG A 52 -6.57 27.64 10.94
N LEU A 53 -5.28 27.92 10.70
CA LEU A 53 -4.79 29.29 10.47
C LEU A 53 -4.39 29.59 9.02
N LEU A 54 -3.90 28.59 8.28
CA LEU A 54 -3.28 28.78 6.97
C LEU A 54 -4.10 28.21 5.81
N ILE A 55 -5.06 27.32 6.06
CA ILE A 55 -5.92 26.75 5.03
C ILE A 55 -7.24 27.52 5.00
N PRO A 56 -7.70 28.05 3.85
CA PRO A 56 -9.02 28.67 3.74
C PRO A 56 -10.16 27.69 4.07
N ASP A 57 -11.25 28.17 4.67
CA ASP A 57 -12.40 27.35 5.08
C ASP A 57 -12.94 26.48 3.92
N TRP A 58 -13.04 27.05 2.71
CA TRP A 58 -13.52 26.31 1.52
C TRP A 58 -12.56 25.19 1.05
N ILE A 59 -11.27 25.28 1.37
CA ILE A 59 -10.32 24.18 1.13
C ILE A 59 -10.42 23.16 2.27
N GLN A 60 -10.64 23.61 3.50
CA GLN A 60 -10.83 22.71 4.64
C GLN A 60 -12.05 21.82 4.43
N ASP A 61 -13.16 22.36 3.93
CA ASP A 61 -14.39 21.59 3.65
C ASP A 61 -14.14 20.44 2.65
N GLU A 62 -13.33 20.70 1.61
CA GLU A 62 -12.97 19.68 0.62
C GLU A 62 -11.89 18.71 1.12
N LEU A 63 -10.95 19.20 1.92
CA LEU A 63 -9.84 18.42 2.45
C LEU A 63 -10.31 17.46 3.58
N PHE A 64 -11.25 17.91 4.42
CA PHE A 64 -11.89 17.14 5.48
C PHE A 64 -13.17 16.46 4.98
N SER A 65 -13.13 15.96 3.75
CA SER A 65 -14.20 15.20 3.12
C SER A 65 -13.77 13.75 2.90
N PRO A 66 -14.70 12.83 2.61
CA PRO A 66 -14.37 11.49 2.15
C PRO A 66 -13.41 11.50 0.96
N GLY A 67 -13.56 12.46 0.04
CA GLY A 67 -12.68 12.62 -1.12
C GLY A 67 -11.26 13.04 -0.72
N GLY A 68 -11.12 13.96 0.24
CA GLY A 68 -9.81 14.37 0.76
C GLY A 68 -9.05 13.22 1.42
N VAL A 69 -9.73 12.46 2.29
CA VAL A 69 -9.18 11.26 2.93
C VAL A 69 -8.82 10.19 1.90
N LEU A 70 -9.67 9.97 0.89
CA LEU A 70 -9.39 9.04 -0.21
C LEU A 70 -8.14 9.43 -1.01
N LEU A 71 -8.00 10.72 -1.36
CA LEU A 71 -6.87 11.20 -2.14
C LEU A 71 -5.56 11.08 -1.36
N VAL A 72 -5.54 11.56 -0.10
CA VAL A 72 -4.34 11.60 0.72
C VAL A 72 -4.00 10.24 1.32
N GLY A 73 -5.01 9.46 1.69
CA GLY A 73 -4.87 8.16 2.35
C GLY A 73 -4.80 6.97 1.41
N THR A 74 -5.28 7.10 0.18
CA THR A 74 -5.31 5.97 -0.75
C THR A 74 -4.57 6.29 -2.05
N ILE A 75 -4.99 7.31 -2.80
CA ILE A 75 -4.43 7.58 -4.13
C ILE A 75 -2.94 7.95 -4.08
N LEU A 76 -2.56 8.89 -3.21
CA LEU A 76 -1.15 9.29 -3.05
C LEU A 76 -0.26 8.12 -2.56
N PRO A 77 -0.62 7.36 -1.52
CA PRO A 77 0.10 6.16 -1.11
C PRO A 77 0.19 5.07 -2.19
N VAL A 78 -0.85 4.88 -3.01
CA VAL A 78 -0.80 3.94 -4.14
C VAL A 78 0.29 4.36 -5.13
N TYR A 79 0.31 5.62 -5.54
CA TYR A 79 1.34 6.14 -6.43
C TYR A 79 2.75 5.92 -5.85
N ASN A 80 2.94 6.29 -4.59
CA ASN A 80 4.26 6.11 -3.97
C ASN A 80 4.64 4.64 -3.75
N SER A 81 3.67 3.76 -3.54
CA SER A 81 3.89 2.31 -3.48
C SER A 81 4.39 1.79 -4.82
N ILE A 82 3.82 2.27 -5.94
CA ILE A 82 4.29 1.92 -7.30
C ILE A 82 5.73 2.38 -7.50
N VAL A 83 6.05 3.61 -7.12
CA VAL A 83 7.43 4.13 -7.20
C VAL A 83 8.38 3.27 -6.36
N ALA A 84 8.03 2.93 -5.12
CA ALA A 84 8.84 2.08 -4.25
C ALA A 84 9.09 0.69 -4.87
N LEU A 85 8.03 0.06 -5.39
CA LEU A 85 8.07 -1.23 -6.08
C LEU A 85 8.92 -1.22 -7.36
N CYS A 86 9.23 -0.05 -7.91
CA CYS A 86 10.13 0.09 -9.05
C CYS A 86 11.57 0.41 -8.64
N THR A 87 11.83 0.77 -7.37
CA THR A 87 13.19 0.99 -6.88
C THR A 87 13.92 -0.31 -6.55
N VAL A 88 15.25 -0.26 -6.56
CA VAL A 88 16.13 -1.38 -6.18
C VAL A 88 16.13 -1.64 -4.66
N SER A 89 15.69 -0.67 -3.86
CA SER A 89 15.73 -0.73 -2.40
C SER A 89 14.45 -1.31 -1.84
N PHE A 90 14.54 -2.43 -1.12
CA PHE A 90 13.38 -3.01 -0.44
C PHE A 90 12.91 -2.25 0.82
N ARG A 91 13.70 -1.28 1.30
CA ARG A 91 13.35 -0.55 2.53
C ARG A 91 12.09 0.30 2.37
N ASP A 92 11.91 0.87 1.18
CA ASP A 92 10.70 1.65 0.90
C ASP A 92 9.49 0.73 0.78
N ASP A 93 9.67 -0.48 0.26
CA ASP A 93 8.62 -1.50 0.20
C ASP A 93 8.11 -1.86 1.61
N GLU A 94 9.02 -2.01 2.58
CA GLU A 94 8.66 -2.25 3.99
C GLU A 94 7.86 -1.11 4.60
N VAL A 95 8.28 0.14 4.38
CA VAL A 95 7.61 1.32 4.93
C VAL A 95 6.19 1.45 4.38
N TRP A 96 6.02 1.28 3.07
CA TRP A 96 4.68 1.34 2.47
C TRP A 96 3.81 0.15 2.86
N LEU A 97 4.39 -1.04 3.08
CA LEU A 97 3.60 -2.17 3.59
C LEU A 97 3.14 -1.95 5.04
N GLN A 98 3.99 -1.36 5.89
CA GLN A 98 3.58 -0.94 7.25
C GLN A 98 2.45 0.10 7.21
N TYR A 99 2.53 1.03 6.25
CA TYR A 99 1.46 1.99 5.99
C TYR A 99 0.15 1.26 5.66
N TRP A 100 0.15 0.36 4.69
CA TRP A 100 -1.08 -0.35 4.28
C TRP A 100 -1.65 -1.26 5.37
N ILE A 101 -0.81 -1.88 6.19
CA ILE A 101 -1.30 -2.64 7.36
C ILE A 101 -2.01 -1.70 8.33
N THR A 102 -1.43 -0.53 8.62
CA THR A 102 -2.00 0.41 9.60
C THR A 102 -3.24 1.11 9.06
N TRP A 103 -3.11 1.74 7.89
CA TRP A 103 -4.19 2.47 7.24
C TRP A 103 -5.30 1.52 6.78
N GLY A 104 -4.97 0.35 6.22
CA GLY A 104 -5.96 -0.65 5.83
C GLY A 104 -6.72 -1.21 7.03
N SER A 105 -6.07 -1.40 8.19
CA SER A 105 -6.77 -1.76 9.44
C SER A 105 -7.73 -0.65 9.88
N LEU A 106 -7.27 0.60 9.87
CA LEU A 106 -8.06 1.74 10.29
C LEU A 106 -9.25 1.96 9.36
N SER A 107 -9.02 1.99 8.04
CA SER A 107 -10.06 2.16 7.01
C SER A 107 -11.08 1.03 7.06
N PHE A 108 -10.62 -0.21 7.27
CA PHE A 108 -11.54 -1.34 7.45
C PHE A 108 -12.39 -1.15 8.70
N LEU A 109 -11.81 -0.71 9.82
CA LEU A 109 -12.58 -0.41 11.04
C LEU A 109 -13.57 0.74 10.85
N THR A 110 -13.20 1.79 10.12
CA THR A 110 -14.07 2.96 9.89
C THR A 110 -15.26 2.61 9.01
N GLU A 111 -15.09 1.69 8.05
CA GLU A 111 -16.18 1.11 7.26
C GLU A 111 -17.26 0.39 8.10
N PHE A 112 -16.93 -0.04 9.33
CA PHE A 112 -17.92 -0.63 10.25
C PHE A 112 -18.65 0.40 11.10
N MET A 113 -18.24 1.66 11.05
CA MET A 113 -18.81 2.74 11.85
C MET A 113 -19.80 3.57 11.05
N ASP A 114 -20.67 2.91 10.29
CA ASP A 114 -21.79 3.56 9.61
C ASP A 114 -22.59 4.40 10.62
N ASN A 115 -22.81 5.67 10.29
CA ASN A 115 -23.50 6.64 11.13
C ASN A 115 -22.81 7.00 12.45
N ILE A 116 -21.47 7.03 12.48
CA ILE A 116 -20.74 7.51 13.67
C ILE A 116 -21.21 8.91 14.13
N THR A 117 -21.65 9.75 13.20
CA THR A 117 -22.27 11.06 13.47
C THR A 117 -23.63 10.98 14.18
N VAL A 118 -24.39 9.90 14.01
CA VAL A 118 -25.66 9.67 14.72
C VAL A 118 -25.41 9.21 16.15
N TYR A 119 -24.42 8.32 16.35
CA TYR A 119 -24.10 7.78 17.68
C TYR A 119 -23.20 8.70 18.52
N LEU A 120 -22.37 9.52 17.86
CA LEU A 120 -21.46 10.49 18.47
C LEU A 120 -21.55 11.83 17.72
N PRO A 121 -22.57 12.66 17.96
CA PRO A 121 -22.79 13.90 17.20
C PRO A 121 -21.59 14.86 17.22
N GLN A 122 -20.98 15.05 18.40
CA GLN A 122 -19.85 15.98 18.57
C GLN A 122 -18.51 15.43 18.05
N ALA A 123 -18.31 14.11 18.09
CA ALA A 123 -17.06 13.50 17.61
C ALA A 123 -17.13 13.11 16.12
N GLY A 124 -18.34 12.81 15.63
CA GLY A 124 -18.59 12.50 14.23
C GLY A 124 -18.45 13.72 13.31
N GLU A 125 -18.78 14.92 13.79
CA GLU A 125 -18.54 16.17 13.04
C GLU A 125 -17.06 16.37 12.68
N HIS A 126 -16.13 15.89 13.53
CA HIS A 126 -14.68 15.99 13.31
C HIS A 126 -14.03 14.66 12.88
N TRP A 127 -14.82 13.68 12.43
CA TRP A 127 -14.30 12.36 12.10
C TRP A 127 -13.31 12.39 10.94
N TYR A 128 -13.66 13.06 9.84
CA TYR A 128 -12.79 13.18 8.67
C TYR A 128 -11.54 14.04 8.95
N GLU A 129 -11.62 15.00 9.87
CA GLU A 129 -10.44 15.72 10.36
C GLU A 129 -9.48 14.76 11.07
N PHE A 130 -10.00 13.93 11.98
CA PHE A 130 -9.22 12.91 12.68
C PHE A 130 -8.60 11.90 11.71
N GLU A 131 -9.37 11.39 10.76
CA GLU A 131 -8.87 10.47 9.73
C GLU A 131 -7.74 11.10 8.93
N LEU A 132 -7.93 12.32 8.43
CA LEU A 132 -6.92 13.01 7.63
C LEU A 132 -5.65 13.29 8.44
N PHE A 133 -5.76 13.78 9.68
CA PHE A 133 -4.59 14.02 10.53
C PHE A 133 -3.83 12.73 10.81
N THR A 134 -4.55 11.62 11.01
CA THR A 134 -3.98 10.30 11.21
C THR A 134 -3.28 9.82 9.95
N VAL A 135 -3.92 9.91 8.77
CA VAL A 135 -3.31 9.57 7.48
C VAL A 135 -2.04 10.35 7.24
N LEU A 136 -2.09 11.67 7.38
CA LEU A 136 -0.92 12.53 7.17
C LEU A 136 0.22 12.13 8.11
N TRP A 137 -0.08 11.79 9.36
CA TRP A 137 0.90 11.30 10.32
C TRP A 137 1.54 9.97 9.88
N LEU A 138 0.77 9.08 9.25
CA LEU A 138 1.26 7.81 8.71
C LEU A 138 2.10 8.00 7.44
N VAL A 139 1.70 8.90 6.53
CA VAL A 139 2.30 9.10 5.20
C VAL A 139 3.60 9.91 5.24
N LEU A 140 3.71 10.88 6.15
CA LEU A 140 4.81 11.85 6.15
C LEU A 140 6.16 11.21 6.55
N PRO A 141 7.24 11.48 5.79
CA PRO A 141 8.54 10.82 5.99
C PRO A 141 9.23 11.19 7.31
N PHE A 142 8.93 12.37 7.87
CA PHE A 142 9.55 12.85 9.11
C PHE A 142 8.84 12.35 10.38
N THR A 143 7.57 11.96 10.28
CA THR A 143 6.80 11.35 11.38
C THR A 143 6.94 9.83 11.35
N ASN A 144 6.99 9.22 10.17
CA ASN A 144 7.04 7.77 9.99
C ASN A 144 6.04 7.04 10.92
N GLY A 145 4.81 7.56 11.00
CA GLY A 145 3.82 7.11 11.98
C GLY A 145 3.45 5.63 11.81
N ALA A 146 3.46 5.14 10.57
CA ALA A 146 3.21 3.74 10.27
C ALA A 146 4.21 2.80 10.96
N ALA A 147 5.51 3.14 10.96
CA ALA A 147 6.51 2.36 11.67
C ALA A 147 6.30 2.37 13.18
N VAL A 148 5.87 3.50 13.75
CA VAL A 148 5.57 3.63 15.18
C VAL A 148 4.43 2.71 15.58
N VAL A 149 3.32 2.71 14.82
CA VAL A 149 2.19 1.79 15.06
C VAL A 149 2.65 0.34 14.88
N TYR A 150 3.41 0.07 13.82
CA TYR A 150 3.88 -1.28 13.55
C TYR A 150 4.72 -1.84 14.71
N ASP A 151 5.73 -1.10 15.15
CA ASP A 151 6.63 -1.55 16.22
C ASP A 151 5.94 -1.62 17.59
N SER A 152 5.03 -0.69 17.88
CA SER A 152 4.42 -0.55 19.21
C SER A 152 3.17 -1.42 19.39
N ILE A 153 2.42 -1.66 18.30
CA ILE A 153 1.11 -2.33 18.35
C ILE A 153 1.12 -3.59 17.48
N THR A 154 1.35 -3.46 16.18
CA THR A 154 1.18 -4.57 15.24
C THR A 154 2.13 -5.72 15.53
N LYS A 155 3.42 -5.43 15.69
CA LYS A 155 4.45 -6.43 15.93
C LYS A 155 4.20 -7.21 17.22
N PRO A 156 4.05 -6.58 18.40
CA PRO A 156 3.86 -7.33 19.66
C PRO A 156 2.51 -8.03 19.77
N TYR A 157 1.41 -7.42 19.31
CA TYR A 157 0.06 -7.92 19.58
C TYR A 157 -0.58 -8.64 18.40
N LEU A 158 -0.36 -8.16 17.16
CA LEU A 158 -1.05 -8.69 15.97
C LEU A 158 -0.27 -9.80 15.28
N THR A 159 1.06 -9.83 15.31
CA THR A 159 1.86 -10.91 14.70
C THR A 159 1.43 -12.33 15.10
N PRO A 160 1.27 -12.68 16.39
CA PRO A 160 0.89 -14.04 16.77
C PRO A 160 -0.53 -14.40 16.32
N ILE A 161 -1.43 -13.41 16.21
CA ILE A 161 -2.79 -13.59 15.71
C ILE A 161 -2.77 -13.78 14.19
N ALA A 162 -2.03 -12.93 13.49
CA ALA A 162 -1.86 -12.97 12.04
C ALA A 162 -1.25 -14.29 11.57
N GLN A 163 -0.26 -14.84 12.28
CA GLN A 163 0.31 -16.16 11.97
C GLN A 163 -0.73 -17.27 12.06
N LYS A 164 -1.52 -17.31 13.15
CA LYS A 164 -2.60 -18.30 13.31
C LYS A 164 -3.66 -18.15 12.22
N LEU A 165 -4.03 -16.91 11.89
CA LEU A 165 -5.01 -16.61 10.85
C LEU A 165 -4.49 -17.03 9.48
N ALA A 166 -3.25 -16.73 9.13
CA ALA A 166 -2.64 -17.10 7.86
C ALA A 166 -2.62 -18.62 7.65
N ILE A 167 -2.24 -19.39 8.67
CA ILE A 167 -2.26 -20.87 8.62
C ILE A 167 -3.69 -21.38 8.42
N LYS A 168 -4.65 -20.85 9.18
CA LYS A 168 -6.06 -21.25 9.06
C LYS A 168 -6.59 -20.93 7.66
N MET A 169 -6.34 -19.72 7.16
CA MET A 169 -6.77 -19.27 5.83
C MET A 169 -6.14 -20.10 4.72
N GLN A 170 -4.88 -20.52 4.85
CA GLN A 170 -4.24 -21.42 3.89
C GLN A 170 -5.01 -22.76 3.78
N GLY A 171 -5.46 -23.30 4.91
CA GLY A 171 -6.33 -24.49 4.93
C GLY A 171 -7.68 -24.25 4.24
N TRP A 172 -8.32 -23.09 4.48
CA TRP A 172 -9.56 -22.71 3.79
C TRP A 172 -9.37 -22.53 2.28
N ILE A 173 -8.25 -21.93 1.85
CA ILE A 173 -7.93 -21.77 0.42
C ILE A 173 -7.78 -23.15 -0.23
N GLN A 174 -7.08 -24.09 0.41
CA GLN A 174 -6.97 -25.46 -0.12
C GLN A 174 -8.32 -26.19 -0.18
N LEU A 175 -9.15 -26.03 0.85
CA LEU A 175 -10.52 -26.57 0.85
C LEU A 175 -11.35 -25.96 -0.29
N LEU A 176 -11.32 -24.64 -0.46
CA LEU A 176 -12.01 -23.95 -1.55
C LEU A 176 -11.54 -24.43 -2.92
N LEU A 177 -10.22 -24.55 -3.14
CA LEU A 177 -9.68 -25.08 -4.40
C LEU A 177 -10.09 -26.54 -4.65
N SER A 178 -10.26 -27.35 -3.61
CA SER A 178 -10.80 -28.71 -3.75
C SER A 178 -12.30 -28.72 -4.11
N LEU A 179 -13.06 -27.71 -3.66
CA LEU A 179 -14.48 -27.53 -3.98
C LEU A 179 -14.70 -26.93 -5.38
N VAL A 180 -13.73 -26.17 -5.89
CA VAL A 180 -13.75 -25.54 -7.22
C VAL A 180 -13.86 -26.57 -8.35
N ASN A 181 -13.38 -27.80 -8.13
CA ASN A 181 -13.54 -28.90 -9.08
C ASN A 181 -14.93 -29.56 -9.07
N THR A 182 -15.88 -29.08 -8.27
CA THR A 182 -17.18 -29.73 -8.07
C THR A 182 -18.33 -28.73 -8.27
N SER A 183 -19.52 -29.24 -8.62
CA SER A 183 -20.78 -28.53 -8.86
C SER A 183 -21.30 -27.66 -7.69
N TYR A 184 -20.55 -27.52 -6.60
CA TYR A 184 -20.85 -26.73 -5.41
C TYR A 184 -20.43 -25.25 -5.51
N LEU A 185 -19.60 -24.86 -6.49
CA LEU A 185 -19.25 -23.45 -6.71
C LEU A 185 -20.47 -22.60 -7.06
N TRP A 186 -21.35 -23.13 -7.90
CA TRP A 186 -22.64 -22.51 -8.20
C TRP A 186 -23.38 -22.27 -6.90
N THR A 187 -23.56 -23.28 -6.04
CA THR A 187 -24.42 -23.15 -4.86
C THR A 187 -23.90 -22.09 -3.88
N VAL A 188 -22.59 -22.03 -3.66
CA VAL A 188 -21.96 -20.96 -2.86
C VAL A 188 -22.16 -19.59 -3.49
N TRP A 189 -21.93 -19.47 -4.80
CA TRP A 189 -22.18 -18.21 -5.54
C TRP A 189 -23.64 -17.78 -5.47
N TYR A 190 -24.58 -18.71 -5.66
CA TYR A 190 -26.01 -18.46 -5.61
C TYR A 190 -26.45 -17.99 -4.21
N LEU A 191 -25.98 -18.65 -3.15
CA LEU A 191 -26.22 -18.21 -1.77
C LEU A 191 -25.66 -16.82 -1.51
N PHE A 192 -24.46 -16.51 -2.01
CA PHE A 192 -23.87 -15.18 -1.90
C PHE A 192 -24.73 -14.11 -2.58
N THR A 193 -25.30 -14.38 -3.76
CA THR A 193 -26.17 -13.41 -4.45
C THR A 193 -27.48 -13.10 -3.73
N TRP A 194 -27.91 -14.00 -2.83
CA TRP A 194 -29.12 -13.86 -2.02
C TRP A 194 -28.90 -13.07 -0.73
N LEU A 195 -27.65 -12.79 -0.36
CA LEU A 195 -27.35 -11.97 0.80
C LEU A 195 -27.77 -10.50 0.57
N PRO A 196 -28.16 -9.78 1.64
CA PRO A 196 -28.35 -8.34 1.60
C PRO A 196 -27.12 -7.62 1.04
N GLU A 197 -27.33 -6.45 0.43
CA GLU A 197 -26.26 -5.66 -0.19
C GLU A 197 -25.10 -5.37 0.77
N GLU A 198 -25.41 -4.89 1.97
CA GLU A 198 -24.44 -4.62 3.03
C GLU A 198 -23.57 -5.84 3.35
N GLN A 199 -24.17 -7.03 3.42
CA GLN A 199 -23.43 -8.26 3.72
C GLN A 199 -22.55 -8.70 2.54
N ARG A 200 -22.99 -8.50 1.29
CA ARG A 200 -22.18 -8.80 0.11
C ARG A 200 -20.97 -7.88 0.05
N ARG A 201 -21.18 -6.57 0.23
CA ARG A 201 -20.12 -5.56 0.31
C ARG A 201 -19.12 -5.92 1.40
N PHE A 202 -19.60 -6.19 2.61
CA PHE A 202 -18.79 -6.62 3.74
C PHE A 202 -17.90 -7.82 3.40
N ILE A 203 -18.47 -8.87 2.81
CA ILE A 203 -17.72 -10.08 2.44
C ILE A 203 -16.64 -9.75 1.41
N VAL A 204 -16.94 -8.93 0.39
CA VAL A 204 -15.96 -8.54 -0.64
C VAL A 204 -14.78 -7.82 0.00
N ILE A 205 -15.05 -6.84 0.86
CA ILE A 205 -14.03 -6.05 1.55
C ILE A 205 -13.23 -6.97 2.47
N ALA A 206 -13.89 -7.80 3.29
CA ALA A 206 -13.21 -8.72 4.21
C ALA A 206 -12.32 -9.74 3.48
N VAL A 207 -12.74 -10.24 2.31
CA VAL A 207 -11.92 -11.14 1.47
C VAL A 207 -10.68 -10.40 0.95
N GLY A 208 -10.82 -9.13 0.58
CA GLY A 208 -9.71 -8.30 0.08
C GLY A 208 -8.80 -7.71 1.15
N THR A 209 -9.24 -7.65 2.40
CA THR A 209 -8.44 -7.04 3.48
C THR A 209 -7.91 -8.08 4.46
N ALA A 210 -8.75 -8.98 5.00
CA ALA A 210 -8.39 -9.76 6.18
C ALA A 210 -7.23 -10.75 5.95
N TYR A 211 -7.27 -11.54 4.87
CA TYR A 211 -6.18 -12.46 4.55
C TYR A 211 -4.90 -11.73 4.10
N PRO A 212 -4.97 -10.80 3.13
CA PRO A 212 -3.78 -10.04 2.73
C PRO A 212 -3.13 -9.27 3.86
N LEU A 213 -3.91 -8.70 4.78
CA LEU A 213 -3.41 -8.02 5.98
C LEU A 213 -2.67 -8.99 6.90
N ALA A 214 -3.25 -10.16 7.19
CA ALA A 214 -2.58 -11.18 7.98
C ALA A 214 -1.26 -11.64 7.34
N ALA A 215 -1.27 -11.88 6.03
CA ALA A 215 -0.10 -12.30 5.29
C ALA A 215 0.98 -11.21 5.19
N SER A 216 0.57 -9.94 5.08
CA SER A 216 1.47 -8.77 5.11
C SER A 216 2.19 -8.65 6.47
N ILE A 217 1.45 -8.83 7.57
CA ILE A 217 2.03 -8.82 8.92
C ILE A 217 3.04 -9.95 9.08
N VAL A 218 2.71 -11.16 8.60
CA VAL A 218 3.63 -12.31 8.65
C VAL A 218 4.88 -12.06 7.81
N ALA A 219 4.74 -11.50 6.60
CA ALA A 219 5.88 -11.17 5.74
C ALA A 219 6.87 -10.21 6.42
N LEU A 220 6.38 -9.12 7.02
CA LEU A 220 7.23 -8.19 7.77
C LEU A 220 7.78 -8.82 9.07
N GLY A 221 7.00 -9.66 9.75
CA GLY A 221 7.41 -10.35 10.97
C GLY A 221 8.56 -11.31 10.74
N MET A 222 8.49 -12.13 9.67
CA MET A 222 9.57 -13.04 9.27
C MET A 222 10.88 -12.28 9.01
N GLN A 223 10.77 -11.13 8.35
CA GLN A 223 11.93 -10.28 8.11
C GLN A 223 12.52 -9.72 9.43
N ALA A 224 11.69 -9.35 10.40
CA ALA A 224 12.11 -8.76 11.67
C ALA A 224 12.74 -9.77 12.64
N ASP A 225 12.18 -10.97 12.78
CA ASP A 225 12.66 -12.00 13.71
C ASP A 225 14.02 -12.56 13.27
N ASN A 226 14.23 -12.73 11.97
CA ASN A 226 15.50 -13.21 11.42
C ASN A 226 16.62 -12.15 11.45
N ILE A 227 16.31 -10.85 11.58
CA ILE A 227 17.32 -9.80 11.80
C ILE A 227 17.98 -9.92 13.19
N ALA A 228 17.26 -10.47 14.18
CA ALA A 228 17.81 -10.68 15.52
C ALA A 228 18.82 -11.86 15.58
N GLY A 229 18.80 -12.77 14.60
CA GLY A 229 19.74 -13.88 14.45
C GLY A 229 20.93 -13.51 13.54
N LYS A 230 22.15 -13.43 14.10
CA LYS A 230 23.36 -13.04 13.36
C LYS A 230 23.69 -13.98 12.17
N THR A 231 24.06 -13.36 11.05
CA THR A 231 24.54 -13.90 9.75
C THR A 231 23.45 -14.43 8.81
N ARG A 232 23.01 -13.57 7.88
CA ARG A 232 22.00 -13.87 6.86
C ARG A 232 22.67 -14.27 5.55
N LYS A 233 22.22 -15.36 4.90
CA LYS A 233 22.62 -15.66 3.53
C LYS A 233 21.92 -14.68 2.59
N LEU A 234 22.60 -14.17 1.56
CA LEU A 234 22.01 -13.22 0.60
C LEU A 234 20.66 -13.71 0.06
N ALA A 235 20.59 -14.99 -0.31
CA ALA A 235 19.38 -15.63 -0.82
C ALA A 235 18.17 -15.52 0.11
N THR A 236 18.37 -15.66 1.43
CA THR A 236 17.24 -15.60 2.38
C THR A 236 16.72 -14.17 2.55
N VAL A 237 17.60 -13.17 2.48
CA VAL A 237 17.21 -11.74 2.53
C VAL A 237 16.36 -11.38 1.33
N THR A 238 16.79 -11.79 0.13
CA THR A 238 16.08 -11.51 -1.11
C THR A 238 14.70 -12.17 -1.11
N THR A 239 14.57 -13.42 -0.67
CA THR A 239 13.27 -14.11 -0.62
C THR A 239 12.28 -13.43 0.35
N GLU A 240 12.73 -13.03 1.54
CA GLU A 240 11.85 -12.36 2.52
C GLU A 240 11.39 -10.98 2.03
N SER A 241 12.30 -10.21 1.46
CA SER A 241 11.98 -8.90 0.88
C SER A 241 11.06 -9.00 -0.35
N LEU A 242 11.15 -10.08 -1.13
CA LEU A 242 10.20 -10.37 -2.20
C LEU A 242 8.80 -10.71 -1.68
N MET A 243 8.65 -11.29 -0.47
CA MET A 243 7.34 -11.48 0.14
C MET A 243 6.69 -10.14 0.51
N VAL A 244 7.47 -9.20 1.05
CA VAL A 244 7.02 -7.83 1.33
C VAL A 244 6.61 -7.14 0.03
N THR A 245 7.46 -7.24 -1.01
CA THR A 245 7.17 -6.71 -2.35
C THR A 245 5.83 -7.23 -2.86
N LYS A 246 5.60 -8.54 -2.80
CA LYS A 246 4.37 -9.18 -3.29
C LYS A 246 3.11 -8.59 -2.65
N TRP A 247 3.11 -8.45 -1.33
CA TRP A 247 1.96 -7.89 -0.64
C TRP A 247 1.80 -6.40 -0.87
N LEU A 248 2.88 -5.65 -1.04
CA LEU A 248 2.79 -4.25 -1.43
C LEU A 248 2.21 -4.08 -2.84
N THR A 249 2.61 -4.92 -3.80
CA THR A 249 2.00 -4.96 -5.14
C THR A 249 0.51 -5.27 -5.07
N TYR A 250 0.12 -6.20 -4.20
CA TYR A 250 -1.28 -6.50 -3.93
C TYR A 250 -2.03 -5.26 -3.41
N TRP A 251 -1.53 -4.59 -2.37
CA TRP A 251 -2.22 -3.41 -1.82
C TRP A 251 -2.31 -2.27 -2.84
N ALA A 252 -1.25 -2.02 -3.63
CA ALA A 252 -1.27 -0.99 -4.67
C ALA A 252 -2.33 -1.23 -5.74
N THR A 253 -2.56 -2.50 -6.11
CA THR A 253 -3.59 -2.87 -7.11
C THR A 253 -4.99 -2.98 -6.52
N TYR A 254 -5.12 -3.63 -5.35
CA TYR A 254 -6.38 -3.82 -4.65
C TYR A 254 -7.00 -2.49 -4.25
N MET A 255 -6.21 -1.51 -3.81
CA MET A 255 -6.73 -0.21 -3.43
C MET A 255 -7.38 0.53 -4.60
N LEU A 256 -6.81 0.45 -5.80
CA LEU A 256 -7.45 1.01 -7.00
C LEU A 256 -8.74 0.27 -7.36
N LEU A 257 -8.74 -1.06 -7.22
CA LEU A 257 -9.96 -1.86 -7.38
C LEU A 257 -11.02 -1.46 -6.34
N PHE A 258 -10.63 -1.24 -5.09
CA PHE A 258 -11.51 -0.82 -4.00
C PHE A 258 -12.11 0.56 -4.27
N VAL A 259 -11.29 1.55 -4.66
CA VAL A 259 -11.79 2.88 -5.05
C VAL A 259 -12.76 2.79 -6.23
N ALA A 260 -12.43 1.98 -7.25
CA ALA A 260 -13.30 1.79 -8.40
C ALA A 260 -14.62 1.10 -8.01
N MET A 261 -14.55 0.09 -7.14
CA MET A 261 -15.72 -0.61 -6.60
C MET A 261 -16.62 0.36 -5.84
N ASP A 262 -16.08 1.10 -4.87
CA ASP A 262 -16.82 2.04 -4.03
C ASP A 262 -17.48 3.15 -4.85
N TYR A 263 -16.76 3.68 -5.85
CA TYR A 263 -17.34 4.65 -6.78
C TYR A 263 -18.47 4.05 -7.63
N LEU A 264 -18.24 2.86 -8.20
CA LEU A 264 -19.22 2.18 -9.07
C LEU A 264 -20.44 1.67 -8.30
N GLU A 265 -20.32 1.37 -7.01
CA GLU A 265 -21.40 0.89 -6.16
C GLU A 265 -22.62 1.81 -6.24
N ASN A 266 -22.41 3.13 -6.20
CA ASN A 266 -23.46 4.14 -6.32
C ASN A 266 -24.26 4.06 -7.63
N PHE A 267 -23.68 3.48 -8.69
CA PHE A 267 -24.30 3.40 -10.01
C PHE A 267 -24.85 2.01 -10.31
N VAL A 268 -24.10 0.96 -9.94
CA VAL A 268 -24.35 -0.43 -10.36
C VAL A 268 -24.40 -1.44 -9.20
N GLY A 269 -24.33 -1.00 -7.93
CA GLY A 269 -24.40 -1.87 -6.75
C GLY A 269 -25.68 -2.71 -6.65
N HIS A 270 -26.80 -2.15 -7.14
CA HIS A 270 -28.08 -2.84 -7.24
C HIS A 270 -28.07 -4.06 -8.19
N ILE A 271 -27.10 -4.14 -9.12
CA ILE A 271 -26.97 -5.27 -10.05
C ILE A 271 -26.46 -6.49 -9.28
N ARG A 272 -27.25 -7.58 -9.29
CA ARG A 272 -26.96 -8.81 -8.52
C ARG A 272 -25.55 -9.38 -8.74
N GLY A 273 -24.97 -9.22 -9.93
CA GLY A 273 -23.66 -9.74 -10.29
C GLY A 273 -22.47 -8.84 -9.92
N PHE A 274 -22.70 -7.58 -9.54
CA PHE A 274 -21.63 -6.60 -9.29
C PHE A 274 -20.63 -7.07 -8.22
N TYR A 275 -21.13 -7.41 -7.03
CA TYR A 275 -20.28 -7.90 -5.95
C TYR A 275 -19.64 -9.26 -6.24
N SER A 276 -20.29 -10.11 -7.04
CA SER A 276 -19.67 -11.37 -7.48
C SER A 276 -18.43 -11.12 -8.32
N LEU A 277 -18.51 -10.17 -9.27
CA LEU A 277 -17.36 -9.76 -10.07
C LEU A 277 -16.26 -9.18 -9.18
N CYS A 278 -16.62 -8.37 -8.18
CA CYS A 278 -15.65 -7.79 -7.24
C CYS A 278 -14.96 -8.87 -6.41
N VAL A 279 -15.67 -9.87 -5.89
CA VAL A 279 -15.05 -11.02 -5.20
C VAL A 279 -14.08 -11.74 -6.11
N PHE A 280 -14.47 -12.04 -7.36
CA PHE A 280 -13.57 -12.73 -8.30
C PHE A 280 -12.33 -11.90 -8.64
N ALA A 281 -12.49 -10.59 -8.85
CA ALA A 281 -11.39 -9.68 -9.09
C ALA A 281 -10.44 -9.65 -7.88
N THR A 282 -10.98 -9.50 -6.67
CA THR A 282 -10.21 -9.51 -5.42
C THR A 282 -9.46 -10.83 -5.22
N LEU A 283 -10.10 -11.97 -5.47
CA LEU A 283 -9.46 -13.29 -5.38
C LEU A 283 -8.37 -13.48 -6.45
N TYR A 284 -8.58 -12.98 -7.67
CA TYR A 284 -7.56 -12.99 -8.72
C TYR A 284 -6.31 -12.22 -8.30
N LEU A 285 -6.48 -11.08 -7.62
CA LEU A 285 -5.36 -10.29 -7.09
C LEU A 285 -4.67 -10.99 -5.90
N ALA A 286 -5.44 -11.52 -4.95
CA ALA A 286 -4.93 -11.98 -3.67
C ALA A 286 -4.31 -13.39 -3.71
N LEU A 287 -4.87 -14.29 -4.52
CA LEU A 287 -4.50 -15.70 -4.47
C LEU A 287 -3.13 -15.94 -5.15
N PRO A 288 -2.21 -16.70 -4.50
CA PRO A 288 -0.88 -16.97 -5.05
C PRO A 288 -0.86 -17.74 -6.38
N MET A 289 -1.95 -18.42 -6.74
CA MET A 289 -2.04 -19.22 -7.96
C MET A 289 -2.12 -18.36 -9.23
N PHE A 290 -2.65 -17.15 -9.13
CA PHE A 290 -2.90 -16.31 -10.31
C PHE A 290 -1.83 -15.24 -10.52
N ASP A 291 -1.12 -14.85 -9.46
CA ASP A 291 -0.24 -13.67 -9.43
C ASP A 291 -0.88 -12.43 -10.08
N GLY A 292 -2.21 -12.28 -9.93
CA GLY A 292 -2.99 -11.28 -10.65
C GLY A 292 -2.59 -9.85 -10.31
N ALA A 293 -2.21 -9.59 -9.06
CA ALA A 293 -1.66 -8.30 -8.65
C ALA A 293 -0.40 -7.93 -9.44
N GLU A 294 0.52 -8.88 -9.64
CA GLU A 294 1.75 -8.64 -10.41
C GLU A 294 1.44 -8.38 -11.89
N VAL A 295 0.48 -9.11 -12.46
CA VAL A 295 0.03 -8.92 -13.84
C VAL A 295 -0.54 -7.52 -14.04
N ILE A 296 -1.46 -7.08 -13.18
CA ILE A 296 -2.04 -5.73 -13.28
C ILE A 296 -0.98 -4.66 -13.03
N PHE A 297 -0.11 -4.86 -12.02
CA PHE A 297 0.96 -3.93 -11.71
C PHE A 297 1.86 -3.67 -12.92
N ARG A 298 2.40 -4.73 -13.53
CA ARG A 298 3.33 -4.61 -14.66
C ARG A 298 2.66 -4.16 -15.96
N ARG A 299 1.43 -4.60 -16.23
CA ARG A 299 0.73 -4.32 -17.49
C ARG A 299 -0.07 -3.02 -17.49
N VAL A 300 -0.43 -2.52 -16.32
CA VAL A 300 -1.30 -1.34 -16.19
C VAL A 300 -0.62 -0.25 -15.39
N LEU A 301 -0.24 -0.51 -14.13
CA LEU A 301 0.19 0.56 -13.21
C LEU A 301 1.55 1.17 -13.58
N VAL A 302 2.53 0.33 -13.91
CA VAL A 302 3.88 0.78 -14.31
C VAL A 302 3.85 1.61 -15.60
N PRO A 303 3.12 1.21 -16.65
CA PRO A 303 2.82 2.06 -17.81
C PRO A 303 2.27 3.43 -17.47
N LEU A 304 1.21 3.45 -16.66
CA LEU A 304 0.49 4.68 -16.34
C LEU A 304 1.33 5.66 -15.53
N THR A 305 2.30 5.15 -14.76
CA THR A 305 3.18 5.95 -13.89
C THR A 305 4.54 6.28 -14.51
N GLY A 306 4.83 5.76 -15.70
CA GLY A 306 6.11 5.99 -16.39
C GLY A 306 7.33 5.35 -15.71
N GLN A 307 7.14 4.28 -14.92
CA GLN A 307 8.20 3.66 -14.10
C GLN A 307 8.90 2.46 -14.79
N TYR A 308 8.79 2.32 -16.11
CA TYR A 308 9.31 1.16 -16.83
C TYR A 308 10.82 0.97 -16.67
N GLU A 309 11.60 2.04 -16.88
CA GLU A 309 13.06 1.98 -16.83
C GLU A 309 13.53 1.56 -15.44
N THR A 310 12.97 2.17 -14.40
CA THR A 310 13.27 1.85 -13.00
C THR A 310 12.91 0.40 -12.66
N LEU A 311 11.75 -0.09 -13.13
CA LEU A 311 11.37 -1.49 -12.90
C LEU A 311 12.31 -2.46 -13.60
N ILE A 312 12.70 -2.18 -14.85
CA ILE A 312 13.66 -3.02 -15.59
C ILE A 312 15.00 -3.05 -14.85
N LEU A 313 15.48 -1.90 -14.36
CA LEU A 313 16.70 -1.83 -13.56
C LEU A 313 16.59 -2.64 -12.27
N ARG A 314 15.44 -2.61 -11.60
CA ARG A 314 15.15 -3.47 -10.44
C ARG A 314 15.19 -4.94 -10.82
N ASP A 315 14.55 -5.36 -11.91
CA ASP A 315 14.54 -6.76 -12.37
C ASP A 315 15.95 -7.26 -12.72
N ILE A 316 16.77 -6.43 -13.38
CA ILE A 316 18.19 -6.73 -13.66
C ILE A 316 18.96 -6.93 -12.36
N TRP A 317 18.74 -6.05 -11.38
CA TRP A 317 19.40 -6.17 -10.08
C TRP A 317 18.95 -7.43 -9.32
N LEU A 318 17.66 -7.78 -9.35
CA LEU A 318 17.14 -9.01 -8.75
C LEU A 318 17.73 -10.26 -9.43
N MET A 319 17.81 -10.26 -10.76
CA MET A 319 18.44 -11.32 -11.54
C MET A 319 19.91 -11.48 -11.14
N LYS A 320 20.64 -10.38 -10.98
CA LYS A 320 22.02 -10.39 -10.49
C LYS A 320 22.10 -11.03 -9.10
N GLN A 321 21.22 -10.68 -8.17
CA GLN A 321 21.20 -11.28 -6.84
C GLN A 321 20.92 -12.79 -6.87
N ASP A 322 19.95 -13.22 -7.67
CA ASP A 322 19.59 -14.63 -7.83
C ASP A 322 20.76 -15.45 -8.41
N ILE A 323 21.45 -14.89 -9.41
CA ILE A 323 22.67 -15.47 -9.99
C ILE A 323 23.76 -15.62 -8.91
N LEU A 324 24.04 -14.57 -8.14
CA LEU A 324 25.04 -14.61 -7.07
C LEU A 324 24.68 -15.61 -5.98
N ALA A 325 23.39 -15.74 -5.64
CA ALA A 325 22.91 -16.70 -4.66
C ALA A 325 23.12 -18.16 -5.09
N LYS A 326 23.04 -18.45 -6.40
CA LYS A 326 23.20 -19.80 -6.96
C LYS A 326 24.66 -20.18 -7.26
N LEU A 327 25.55 -19.21 -7.40
CA LEU A 327 26.96 -19.43 -7.73
C LEU A 327 27.86 -19.49 -6.48
N PRO A 328 28.83 -20.42 -6.43
CA PRO A 328 29.87 -20.40 -5.39
C PRO A 328 30.73 -19.12 -5.51
N GLU A 329 31.14 -18.58 -4.36
CA GLU A 329 31.80 -17.26 -4.26
C GLU A 329 33.02 -17.10 -5.18
N ASN A 330 33.79 -18.18 -5.36
CA ASN A 330 34.96 -18.20 -6.24
C ASN A 330 34.64 -18.02 -7.74
N LYS A 331 33.40 -18.30 -8.18
CA LYS A 331 32.95 -18.15 -9.57
C LYS A 331 32.17 -16.86 -9.82
N GLN A 332 31.70 -16.19 -8.76
CA GLN A 332 30.86 -15.00 -8.88
C GLN A 332 31.56 -13.86 -9.63
N LYS A 333 32.83 -13.57 -9.31
CA LYS A 333 33.59 -12.48 -9.97
C LYS A 333 33.74 -12.72 -11.48
N ASN A 334 34.15 -13.93 -11.87
CA ASN A 334 34.32 -14.30 -13.27
C ASN A 334 32.98 -14.24 -14.04
N MET A 335 31.90 -14.75 -13.43
CA MET A 335 30.57 -14.62 -14.02
C MET A 335 30.18 -13.15 -14.24
N MET A 336 30.39 -12.27 -13.25
CA MET A 336 30.05 -10.85 -13.40
C MET A 336 30.86 -10.16 -14.51
N THR A 337 32.14 -10.48 -14.67
CA THR A 337 32.94 -9.99 -15.79
C THR A 337 32.42 -10.47 -17.14
N ARG A 338 31.99 -11.74 -17.23
CA ARG A 338 31.38 -12.27 -18.47
C ARG A 338 30.03 -11.63 -18.76
N ALA A 339 29.20 -11.42 -17.74
CA ALA A 339 27.92 -10.74 -17.89
C ALA A 339 28.09 -9.30 -18.38
N SER A 340 29.04 -8.54 -17.83
CA SER A 340 29.31 -7.17 -18.30
C SER A 340 29.80 -7.13 -19.74
N ALA A 341 30.58 -8.12 -20.18
CA ALA A 341 31.02 -8.22 -21.57
C ALA A 341 29.84 -8.44 -22.53
N VAL A 342 28.85 -9.26 -22.14
CA VAL A 342 27.62 -9.46 -22.94
C VAL A 342 26.82 -8.15 -23.06
N PHE A 343 26.72 -7.36 -21.99
CA PHE A 343 26.05 -6.06 -22.07
C PHE A 343 26.79 -5.06 -22.97
N ALA A 344 28.13 -5.05 -22.93
CA ALA A 344 28.95 -4.20 -23.79
C ALA A 344 28.81 -4.57 -25.28
N GLU A 345 28.78 -5.86 -25.60
CA GLU A 345 28.58 -6.34 -26.98
C GLU A 345 27.20 -5.93 -27.52
N ILE A 346 26.15 -6.01 -26.69
CA ILE A 346 24.81 -5.55 -27.07
C ILE A 346 24.79 -4.03 -27.33
N ASP A 347 25.52 -3.25 -26.53
CA ASP A 347 25.61 -1.79 -26.68
C ASP A 347 26.31 -1.41 -27.99
N GLU A 348 27.39 -2.11 -28.35
CA GLU A 348 28.06 -1.96 -29.66
C GLU A 348 27.09 -2.27 -30.82
N MET A 349 26.32 -3.36 -30.75
CA MET A 349 25.33 -3.71 -31.77
C MET A 349 24.18 -2.71 -31.94
N LEU A 350 23.81 -2.00 -30.88
CA LEU A 350 22.78 -0.96 -30.92
C LEU A 350 23.32 0.30 -31.60
N ASN A 351 24.54 0.71 -31.25
CA ASN A 351 25.21 1.86 -31.85
C ASN A 351 25.47 1.66 -33.36
N ASP A 352 25.84 0.44 -33.79
CA ASP A 352 26.02 0.10 -35.21
C ASP A 352 24.71 0.11 -36.03
N LYS A 353 23.54 0.05 -35.39
CA LYS A 353 22.23 0.14 -36.07
C LYS A 353 21.71 1.57 -36.21
N GLU A 354 22.22 2.50 -35.42
CA GLU A 354 21.85 3.91 -35.49
C GLU A 354 22.73 4.71 -36.48
N SER A 355 23.88 4.16 -36.89
CA SER A 355 24.73 4.67 -37.98
C SER A 355 24.28 4.18 -39.35
#